data_AF-A0A9W8PRX9-F1
#
_entry.id   AF-A0A9W8PRX9-F1
#
_cell.length_a   1.000
_cell.length_b   1.000
_cell.length_c   1.000
_cell.angle_alpha   90.00
_cell.angle_beta   90.00
_cell.angle_gamma   90.00
#
_symmetry.space_group_name_H-M   'P 1'
#
loop_
_entity.id
_entity.type
_entity.pdbx_description
1 polymer ?
#
loop_
_entity_poly.entity_id
_entity_poly.type
_entity_poly.pdbx_seq_one_letter_code
_entity_poly.pdbx_strand_id
1 'polypeptide(L)'
;MATRDTVSLREEKTITVGKIDYLLIRHPQTCLDFDDPGDGEPELCVLFEIQPKSTISESALQEFRSSILDRDDVFQPAFLANIIFYGAKPEDVEIEPDVWNELRAWKTKNWYFVHGPPFPKVARGPYVFLHGAAWQPWRVYRDSNACFMKTFKPSPDAAGR
;
A
#
# COMPACT_ATOMS: atom_id res chain seq x y z
N MET A 1 8.92 -26.06 32.99
CA MET A 1 8.42 -26.14 31.60
C MET A 1 8.65 -24.77 30.99
N ALA A 2 9.68 -24.60 30.16
CA ALA A 2 10.01 -23.33 29.53
C ALA A 2 9.42 -23.32 28.12
N THR A 3 8.46 -22.43 27.87
CA THR A 3 7.88 -22.20 26.55
C THR A 3 8.95 -21.52 25.69
N ARG A 4 9.42 -22.23 24.67
CA ARG A 4 10.28 -21.64 23.62
C ARG A 4 9.37 -20.77 22.76
N ASP A 5 9.51 -19.45 22.89
CA ASP A 5 8.99 -18.52 21.90
C ASP A 5 9.75 -18.78 20.59
N THR A 6 9.08 -19.42 19.64
CA THR A 6 9.51 -19.45 18.26
C THR A 6 9.34 -18.04 17.71
N VAL A 7 10.45 -17.29 17.68
CA VAL A 7 10.54 -16.04 16.91
C VAL A 7 10.24 -16.41 15.46
N SER A 8 9.02 -16.12 15.02
CA SER A 8 8.68 -16.14 13.60
C SER A 8 9.60 -15.13 12.92
N LEU A 9 10.55 -15.62 12.12
CA LEU A 9 11.37 -14.81 11.22
C LEU A 9 10.38 -14.03 10.34
N ARG A 10 10.31 -12.71 10.53
CA ARG A 10 9.53 -11.86 9.65
C ARG A 10 10.13 -12.01 8.26
N GLU A 11 9.32 -12.42 7.30
CA GLU A 11 9.74 -12.42 5.91
C GLU A 11 10.05 -10.97 5.52
N GLU A 12 11.30 -10.71 5.18
CA GLU A 12 11.77 -9.42 4.71
C GLU A 12 12.19 -9.61 3.25
N LYS A 13 11.63 -8.80 2.36
CA LYS A 13 12.01 -8.78 0.95
C LYS A 13 12.49 -7.39 0.59
N THR A 14 13.38 -7.29 -0.40
CA THR A 14 13.83 -5.99 -0.91
C THR A 14 13.54 -5.92 -2.40
N ILE A 15 13.07 -4.76 -2.86
CA ILE A 15 12.91 -4.47 -4.29
C ILE A 15 13.57 -3.13 -4.60
N THR A 16 13.89 -2.91 -5.88
CA THR A 16 14.38 -1.62 -6.36
C THR A 16 13.39 -1.07 -7.38
N VAL A 17 12.89 0.14 -7.15
CA VAL A 17 12.01 0.85 -8.08
C VAL A 17 12.73 2.11 -8.55
N GLY A 18 13.09 2.13 -9.83
CA GLY A 18 13.92 3.18 -10.40
C GLY A 18 15.32 3.19 -9.79
N LYS A 19 15.60 4.14 -8.90
CA LYS A 19 16.89 4.29 -8.19
C LYS A 19 16.76 4.17 -6.66
N ILE A 20 15.59 3.77 -6.17
CA ILE A 20 15.30 3.71 -4.74
C ILE A 20 15.08 2.25 -4.37
N ASP A 21 15.76 1.83 -3.31
CA ASP A 21 15.63 0.52 -2.70
C ASP A 21 14.52 0.56 -1.64
N TYR A 22 13.69 -0.48 -1.58
CA TYR A 22 12.59 -0.61 -0.63
C TYR A 22 12.69 -1.91 0.14
N LEU A 23 12.57 -1.84 1.47
CA LEU A 23 12.33 -2.97 2.34
C LEU A 23 10.81 -3.23 2.41
N LEU A 24 10.41 -4.44 2.06
CA LEU A 24 9.03 -4.89 2.08
C LEU A 24 8.74 -5.55 3.42
N ILE A 25 7.79 -5.00 4.16
CA ILE A 25 7.28 -5.57 5.39
C ILE A 25 5.90 -6.15 5.10
N ARG A 26 5.77 -7.47 5.32
CA ARG A 26 4.48 -8.14 5.15
C ARG A 26 3.47 -7.54 6.12
N HIS A 27 2.32 -7.14 5.60
CA HIS A 27 1.26 -6.62 6.44
C HIS A 27 0.34 -7.79 6.82
N PRO A 28 0.40 -8.31 8.07
CA PRO A 28 -0.26 -9.58 8.43
C PRO A 28 -1.80 -9.50 8.46
N GLN A 29 -2.34 -8.28 8.37
CA GLN A 29 -3.77 -7.99 8.49
C GLN A 29 -4.45 -7.65 7.17
N THR A 30 -3.69 -7.51 6.08
CA THR A 30 -4.29 -7.27 4.76
C THR A 30 -4.70 -8.61 4.19
N CYS A 31 -6.00 -8.91 4.28
CA CYS A 31 -6.65 -9.92 3.43
C CYS A 31 -6.74 -9.41 1.97
N LEU A 32 -5.67 -8.78 1.50
CA LEU A 32 -5.46 -8.36 0.12
C LEU A 32 -4.74 -9.50 -0.60
N ASP A 33 -5.20 -10.73 -0.39
CA ASP A 33 -4.65 -11.86 -1.13
C ASP A 33 -5.36 -11.83 -2.49
N PHE A 34 -4.68 -11.23 -3.47
CA PHE A 34 -5.08 -11.35 -4.86
C PHE A 34 -4.66 -12.73 -5.36
N ASP A 35 -5.47 -13.33 -6.23
CA ASP A 35 -4.95 -14.39 -7.11
C ASP A 35 -3.80 -13.77 -7.89
N ASP A 36 -2.57 -14.19 -7.58
CA ASP A 36 -1.34 -13.65 -8.17
C ASP A 36 -1.45 -13.81 -9.69
N PRO A 37 -1.69 -12.70 -10.45
CA PRO A 37 -1.84 -12.82 -11.88
C PRO A 37 -0.46 -12.94 -12.56
N GLY A 38 0.62 -12.75 -11.81
CA GLY A 38 1.99 -12.69 -12.30
C GLY A 38 2.83 -13.90 -11.91
N ASP A 39 3.92 -14.09 -12.66
CA ASP A 39 4.93 -15.14 -12.48
C ASP A 39 5.85 -14.87 -11.25
N GLY A 40 5.32 -14.20 -10.22
CA GLY A 40 6.05 -13.74 -9.04
C GLY A 40 6.77 -12.39 -9.18
N GLU A 41 6.42 -11.57 -10.17
CA GLU A 41 6.95 -10.19 -10.27
C GLU A 41 6.24 -9.21 -9.31
N PRO A 42 6.95 -8.21 -8.75
CA PRO A 42 6.35 -7.25 -7.85
C PRO A 42 5.46 -6.24 -8.59
N GLU A 43 4.19 -6.16 -8.20
CA GLU A 43 3.27 -5.14 -8.69
C GLU A 43 3.20 -3.96 -7.73
N LEU A 44 3.46 -2.76 -8.25
CA LEU A 44 3.39 -1.52 -7.47
C LEU A 44 1.97 -0.96 -7.54
N CYS A 45 1.38 -0.71 -6.37
CA CYS A 45 -0.01 -0.31 -6.27
C CYS A 45 -0.20 0.84 -5.29
N VAL A 46 -1.26 1.61 -5.47
CA VAL A 46 -1.76 2.53 -4.45
C VAL A 46 -3.10 2.04 -3.94
N LEU A 47 -3.25 1.97 -2.61
CA LEU A 47 -4.50 1.63 -1.94
C LEU A 47 -5.28 2.91 -1.60
N PHE A 48 -6.49 2.99 -2.14
CA PHE A 48 -7.47 4.02 -1.87
C PHE A 48 -8.67 3.40 -1.14
N GLU A 49 -8.94 3.83 0.08
CA GLU A 49 -10.05 3.29 0.88
C GLU A 49 -11.39 3.90 0.44
N ILE A 50 -12.39 3.04 0.24
CA ILE A 50 -13.77 3.38 -0.09
C ILE A 50 -14.73 2.75 0.92
N GLN A 51 -15.93 3.32 1.02
CA GLN A 51 -16.99 2.79 1.88
C GLN A 51 -18.20 2.40 1.03
N PRO A 52 -18.99 1.40 1.44
CA PRO A 52 -20.24 1.10 0.76
C PRO A 52 -21.13 2.34 0.72
N LYS A 53 -21.77 2.57 -0.43
CA LYS A 53 -22.62 3.72 -0.75
C LYS A 53 -21.88 5.06 -0.84
N SER A 54 -20.54 5.06 -0.89
CA SER A 54 -19.77 6.28 -1.16
C SER A 54 -19.68 6.55 -2.67
N THR A 55 -19.54 7.82 -3.01
CA THR A 55 -19.19 8.27 -4.36
C THR A 55 -17.68 8.48 -4.45
N ILE A 56 -17.04 7.88 -5.45
CA ILE A 56 -15.66 8.16 -5.83
C ILE A 56 -15.70 9.31 -6.84
N SER A 57 -15.15 10.45 -6.45
CA SER A 57 -15.08 11.66 -7.28
C SER A 57 -13.66 11.96 -7.71
N GLU A 58 -13.50 12.77 -8.78
CA GLU A 58 -12.20 13.31 -9.19
C GLU A 58 -11.53 14.08 -8.04
N SER A 59 -12.31 14.93 -7.36
CA SER A 59 -11.83 15.73 -6.24
C SER A 59 -11.31 14.88 -5.07
N ALA A 60 -11.96 13.75 -4.76
CA ALA A 60 -11.50 12.85 -3.72
C ALA A 60 -10.15 12.18 -4.08
N LEU A 61 -9.94 11.84 -5.35
CA LEU A 61 -8.66 11.30 -5.83
C LEU A 61 -7.55 12.36 -5.78
N GLN A 62 -7.84 13.59 -6.23
CA GLN A 62 -6.88 14.70 -6.20
C GLN A 62 -6.51 15.09 -4.76
N GLU A 63 -7.48 15.13 -3.85
CA GLU A 63 -7.24 15.36 -2.43
C GLU A 63 -6.38 14.23 -1.83
N PHE A 64 -6.71 12.97 -2.11
CA PHE A 64 -5.91 11.84 -1.63
C PHE A 64 -4.46 11.92 -2.12
N ARG A 65 -4.25 12.24 -3.39
CA ARG A 65 -2.91 12.39 -3.94
C ARG A 65 -2.14 13.52 -3.24
N SER A 66 -2.72 14.70 -3.15
CA SER A 66 -2.04 15.88 -2.59
C SER A 66 -1.84 15.83 -1.06
N SER A 67 -2.76 15.17 -0.35
CA SER A 67 -2.72 15.09 1.12
C SER A 67 -1.92 13.90 1.65
N ILE A 68 -1.90 12.78 0.91
CA ILE A 68 -1.26 11.54 1.35
C ILE A 68 -0.06 11.21 0.47
N LEU A 69 -0.27 10.96 -0.83
CA LEU A 69 0.79 10.43 -1.70
C LEU A 69 1.95 11.40 -1.92
N ASP A 70 1.66 12.66 -2.24
CA ASP A 70 2.70 13.66 -2.54
C ASP A 70 3.51 14.05 -1.30
N ARG A 71 3.04 13.67 -0.11
CA ARG A 71 3.74 13.88 1.18
C ARG A 71 4.43 12.62 1.69
N ASP A 72 4.17 11.47 1.08
CA ASP A 72 4.73 10.18 1.45
C ASP A 72 6.11 10.01 0.79
N ASP A 73 7.15 9.80 1.60
CA ASP A 73 8.53 9.67 1.13
C ASP A 73 8.82 8.32 0.46
N VAL A 74 7.91 7.34 0.65
CA VAL A 74 7.90 6.04 -0.01
C VAL A 74 7.34 6.17 -1.43
N PHE A 75 6.37 7.06 -1.64
CA PHE A 75 5.64 7.16 -2.89
C PHE A 75 6.55 7.57 -4.07
N GLN A 76 6.33 6.89 -5.20
CA GLN A 76 6.84 7.28 -6.51
C GLN A 76 5.71 7.19 -7.53
N PRO A 77 5.74 7.96 -8.63
CA PRO A 77 4.73 7.87 -9.69
C PRO A 77 4.52 6.46 -10.24
N ALA A 78 5.53 5.58 -10.16
CA ALA A 78 5.40 4.18 -10.58
C ALA A 78 4.34 3.39 -9.79
N PHE A 79 4.06 3.75 -8.53
CA PHE A 79 3.00 3.11 -7.75
C PHE A 79 1.60 3.41 -8.28
N LEU A 80 1.41 4.48 -9.04
CA LEU A 80 0.12 4.79 -9.69
C LEU A 80 -0.19 3.88 -10.88
N ALA A 81 0.73 2.98 -11.26
CA ALA A 81 0.48 2.00 -12.33
C ALA A 81 -0.75 1.13 -12.02
N ASN A 82 -1.00 0.83 -10.75
CA ASN A 82 -2.16 0.08 -10.29
C ASN A 82 -2.83 0.82 -9.13
N ILE A 83 -4.16 0.92 -9.13
CA ILE A 83 -4.93 1.44 -7.99
C ILE A 83 -5.86 0.38 -7.43
N ILE A 84 -5.96 0.30 -6.11
CA ILE A 84 -6.83 -0.64 -5.41
C ILE A 84 -7.83 0.17 -4.60
N PHE A 85 -9.09 0.06 -4.99
CA PHE A 85 -10.23 0.56 -4.24
C PHE A 85 -10.62 -0.47 -3.18
N TYR A 86 -10.27 -0.19 -1.93
CA TYR A 86 -10.41 -1.13 -0.82
C TYR A 86 -11.59 -0.77 0.10
N GLY A 87 -12.45 -1.74 0.41
CA GLY A 87 -13.48 -1.62 1.46
C GLY A 87 -14.92 -1.74 0.96
N ALA A 88 -15.16 -1.70 -0.35
CA ALA A 88 -16.47 -1.93 -0.94
C ALA A 88 -16.37 -2.60 -2.31
N LYS A 89 -17.45 -3.25 -2.72
CA LYS A 89 -17.60 -3.85 -4.04
C LYS A 89 -17.93 -2.76 -5.07
N PRO A 90 -17.63 -2.96 -6.36
CA PRO A 90 -17.90 -1.95 -7.38
C PRO A 90 -19.40 -1.65 -7.52
N GLU A 91 -20.29 -2.60 -7.23
CA GLU A 91 -21.75 -2.39 -7.28
C GLU A 91 -22.27 -1.54 -6.11
N ASP A 92 -21.50 -1.45 -5.02
CA ASP A 92 -21.87 -0.70 -3.82
C ASP A 92 -21.38 0.75 -3.85
N VAL A 93 -20.67 1.18 -4.90
CA VAL A 93 -20.11 2.53 -5.00
C VAL A 93 -20.52 3.22 -6.29
N GLU A 94 -20.72 4.53 -6.21
CA GLU A 94 -20.94 5.36 -7.38
C GLU A 94 -19.59 5.92 -7.82
N ILE A 95 -19.29 5.86 -9.12
CA ILE A 95 -18.04 6.38 -9.67
C ILE A 95 -18.38 7.50 -10.64
N GLU A 96 -17.90 8.70 -10.36
CA GLU A 96 -18.10 9.83 -11.26
C GLU A 96 -17.35 9.60 -12.59
N PRO A 97 -17.91 10.02 -13.74
CA PRO A 97 -17.25 9.82 -15.04
C PRO A 97 -15.84 10.41 -15.12
N ASP A 98 -15.58 11.50 -14.41
CA ASP A 98 -14.29 12.21 -14.45
C ASP A 98 -13.17 11.48 -13.70
N VAL A 99 -13.50 10.52 -12.82
CA VAL A 99 -12.52 9.63 -12.18
C VAL A 99 -11.66 8.91 -13.22
N TRP A 100 -12.27 8.46 -14.32
CA TRP A 100 -11.55 7.76 -15.37
C TRP A 100 -10.61 8.67 -16.18
N ASN A 101 -10.89 9.99 -16.20
CA ASN A 101 -10.00 10.97 -16.80
C ASN A 101 -8.78 11.18 -15.88
N GLU A 102 -9.01 11.31 -14.58
CA GLU A 102 -7.96 11.47 -13.57
C GLU A 102 -7.01 10.25 -13.53
N LEU A 103 -7.55 9.03 -13.47
CA LEU A 103 -6.73 7.80 -13.49
C LEU A 103 -5.89 7.68 -14.77
N ARG A 104 -6.42 8.11 -15.92
CA ARG A 104 -5.65 8.17 -17.17
C ARG A 104 -4.56 9.24 -17.13
N ALA A 105 -4.84 10.41 -16.55
CA ALA A 105 -3.84 11.46 -16.35
C ALA A 105 -2.69 10.98 -15.44
N TRP A 106 -2.99 10.11 -14.49
CA TRP A 106 -2.01 9.44 -13.61
C TRP A 106 -1.24 8.30 -14.29
N LYS A 107 -1.61 7.94 -15.53
CA LYS A 107 -1.08 6.79 -16.28
C LYS A 107 -1.33 5.46 -15.56
N THR A 108 -2.44 5.37 -14.82
CA THR A 108 -2.90 4.13 -14.20
C THR A 108 -3.30 3.13 -15.28
N LYS A 109 -2.76 1.91 -15.18
CA LYS A 109 -2.97 0.82 -16.13
C LYS A 109 -4.10 -0.08 -15.68
N ASN A 110 -4.12 -0.43 -14.40
CA ASN A 110 -5.11 -1.32 -13.82
C ASN A 110 -5.77 -0.68 -12.59
N TRP A 111 -7.03 -1.03 -12.37
CA TRP A 111 -7.76 -0.69 -11.16
C TRP A 111 -8.52 -1.92 -10.65
N TYR A 112 -8.50 -2.12 -9.35
CA TYR A 112 -9.12 -3.28 -8.71
C TYR A 112 -10.04 -2.83 -7.59
N PHE A 113 -11.14 -3.57 -7.41
CA PHE A 113 -12.01 -3.43 -6.25
C PHE A 113 -11.78 -4.62 -5.33
N VAL A 114 -11.41 -4.34 -4.08
CA VAL A 114 -11.23 -5.38 -3.07
C VAL A 114 -12.20 -5.13 -1.93
N HIS A 115 -13.06 -6.11 -1.70
CA HIS A 115 -13.92 -6.12 -0.55
C HIS A 115 -13.10 -6.46 0.70
N GLY A 116 -12.90 -5.47 1.58
CA GLY A 116 -12.21 -5.65 2.85
C GLY A 116 -13.19 -5.95 3.99
N PRO A 117 -12.80 -6.75 4.99
CA PRO A 117 -13.54 -6.79 6.25
C PRO A 117 -13.57 -5.38 6.88
N PRO A 118 -14.63 -5.05 7.65
CA PRO A 118 -14.76 -3.72 8.28
C PRO A 118 -13.64 -3.40 9.27
N PHE A 119 -12.93 -4.43 9.77
CA PHE A 119 -11.78 -4.32 10.65
C PHE A 119 -10.79 -5.46 10.40
N PRO A 120 -9.48 -5.23 10.58
CA PRO A 120 -8.83 -3.95 10.91
C PRO A 120 -8.72 -3.01 9.70
N LYS A 121 -8.64 -1.70 9.97
CA LYS A 121 -8.49 -0.67 8.94
C LYS A 121 -7.11 -0.77 8.29
N VAL A 122 -7.09 -0.99 6.98
CA VAL A 122 -5.85 -0.99 6.19
C VAL A 122 -5.42 0.44 5.93
N ALA A 123 -4.11 0.73 6.08
CA ALA A 123 -3.58 2.06 5.81
C ALA A 123 -3.70 2.38 4.31
N ARG A 124 -4.00 3.64 3.98
CA ARG A 124 -4.02 4.12 2.58
C ARG A 124 -2.59 4.44 2.14
N GLY A 125 -2.31 4.32 0.83
CA GLY A 125 -1.01 4.70 0.29
C GLY A 125 -0.33 3.59 -0.53
N PRO A 126 1.01 3.64 -0.67
CA PRO A 126 1.77 2.69 -1.49
C PRO A 126 1.80 1.26 -0.92
N TYR A 127 1.60 0.28 -1.79
CA TYR A 127 1.72 -1.15 -1.51
C TYR A 127 2.45 -1.86 -2.64
N VAL A 128 3.03 -3.03 -2.33
CA VAL A 128 3.61 -3.95 -3.30
C VAL A 128 2.92 -5.29 -3.18
N PHE A 129 2.42 -5.83 -4.29
CA PHE A 129 1.91 -7.19 -4.36
C PHE A 129 3.00 -8.09 -4.89
N LEU A 130 3.29 -9.15 -4.14
CA LEU A 130 4.38 -10.06 -4.47
C LEU A 130 4.09 -11.44 -3.87
N HIS A 131 4.01 -12.45 -4.74
CA HIS A 131 3.61 -13.83 -4.40
C HIS A 131 2.27 -13.92 -3.68
N GLY A 132 1.25 -13.30 -4.26
CA GLY A 132 -0.12 -13.30 -3.73
C GLY A 132 -0.32 -12.60 -2.38
N ALA A 133 0.67 -11.85 -1.89
CA ALA A 133 0.59 -11.12 -0.62
C ALA A 133 0.83 -9.62 -0.81
N ALA A 134 0.15 -8.81 0.01
CA ALA A 134 0.38 -7.38 0.11
C ALA A 134 1.53 -7.06 1.09
N TRP A 135 2.43 -6.19 0.63
CA TRP A 135 3.60 -5.74 1.37
C TRP A 135 3.58 -4.22 1.48
N GLN A 136 3.89 -3.71 2.66
CA GLN A 136 4.09 -2.29 2.85
C GLN A 136 5.57 -1.97 2.52
N PRO A 137 5.84 -1.09 1.54
CA PRO A 137 7.19 -0.70 1.20
C PRO A 137 7.70 0.36 2.17
N TRP A 138 8.96 0.20 2.58
CA TRP A 138 9.71 1.15 3.40
C TRP A 138 10.94 1.58 2.63
N ARG A 139 11.08 2.88 2.39
CA ARG A 139 12.22 3.40 1.63
C ARG A 139 13.52 3.17 2.40
N VAL A 140 14.52 2.59 1.73
CA VAL A 140 15.85 2.39 2.27
C VAL A 140 16.71 3.61 1.95
N TYR A 141 17.21 4.25 3.00
CA TYR A 141 18.15 5.35 2.89
C TYR A 141 19.56 4.81 3.12
N ARG A 142 20.44 5.00 2.13
CA ARG A 142 21.87 4.68 2.29
C ARG A 142 22.50 5.74 3.18
N ASP A 143 22.94 5.34 4.36
CA ASP A 143 23.80 6.18 5.19
C ASP A 143 25.21 6.16 4.62
N SER A 144 25.52 7.18 3.81
CA SER A 144 26.87 7.38 3.26
C SER A 144 27.83 8.04 4.25
N ASN A 145 27.33 8.50 5.40
CA ASN A 145 28.13 9.18 6.42
C ASN A 145 28.57 8.25 7.56
N ALA A 146 28.15 6.97 7.54
CA ALA A 146 28.42 5.99 8.61
C ALA A 146 28.04 6.49 10.02
N CYS A 147 27.05 7.38 10.10
CA CYS A 147 26.51 7.88 11.35
C CYS A 147 25.40 6.93 11.79
N PHE A 148 25.73 5.99 12.68
CA PHE A 148 24.78 5.06 13.30
C PHE A 148 23.39 5.65 13.51
N MET A 149 22.44 5.26 12.66
CA MET A 149 21.05 5.65 12.81
C MET A 149 20.38 4.78 13.87
N LYS A 150 19.93 5.39 14.97
CA LYS A 150 18.90 4.80 15.83
C LYS A 150 17.57 4.81 15.05
N THR A 151 17.13 3.65 14.59
CA THR A 151 15.77 3.50 14.06
C THR A 151 14.83 3.14 15.22
N PHE A 152 13.77 3.93 15.38
CA PHE A 152 12.71 3.60 16.33
C PHE A 152 11.68 2.72 15.63
N LYS A 153 11.59 1.47 16.04
CA LYS A 153 10.49 0.59 15.64
C LYS A 153 9.24 1.02 16.42
N PRO A 154 8.14 1.45 15.76
CA PRO A 154 6.91 1.75 16.46
C PRO A 154 6.40 0.49 17.18
N SER A 155 6.04 0.62 18.45
CA SER A 155 5.38 -0.45 19.19
C SER A 155 3.92 -0.56 18.70
N PRO A 156 3.39 -1.77 18.45
CA PRO A 156 1.98 -1.94 18.10
C PRO A 156 1.01 -1.40 19.16
N ASP A 157 1.46 -1.24 20.42
CA ASP A 157 0.65 -0.74 21.53
C ASP A 157 0.78 0.76 21.80
N ALA A 158 1.63 1.47 21.05
CA ALA A 158 1.77 2.92 21.22
C ALA A 158 0.70 3.64 20.41
N ALA A 159 -0.50 3.77 20.98
CA ALA A 159 -1.41 4.84 20.62
C ALA A 159 -0.65 6.16 20.79
N GLY A 160 -0.28 6.78 19.66
CA GLY A 160 0.38 8.08 19.64
C GLY A 160 -0.47 9.10 20.40
N ARG A 161 0.11 9.69 21.45
CA ARG A 161 -0.36 10.94 22.04
C ARG A 161 0.36 12.10 21.37
#